data_AF-A0A8J3BLA9-F1
#
_entry.id   AF-A0A8J3BLA9-F1
#
_cell.length_a   1.000
_cell.length_b   1.000
_cell.length_c   1.000
_cell.angle_alpha   90.00
_cell.angle_beta   90.00
_cell.angle_gamma   90.00
#
_symmetry.space_group_name_H-M   'P 1'
#
loop_
_entity.id
_entity.type
_entity.pdbx_description
1 polymer ?
#
loop_
_entity_poly.entity_id
_entity_poly.type
_entity_poly.pdbx_seq_one_letter_code
_entity_poly.pdbx_strand_id
1 'polypeptide(L)'
;MKKKHFIFSIFSVVILLIFILLYLFKSDVFKSVIGSENSYTNIEVGKHESCLQCHQNTTGYSNYHDPELIGCSSCHLGNITSLNKEEAHKGMILIPGNLSDAKQTCGTCHPNELNRIENSLMTTNSGIIAVDKYVFGEADDPNLQYHIKAIKNSASDKHIRDLCANCHLGANKTEYGEITQLSRGGGCNACHLNYSAEAKTDLKTYLASNKKELPKFHPSTNIFVNNTSCFGCHSRSSRISTNYEGLQETLLNEEDIFNNKDYTVLEDKRVYKHMKDDVHHAKGMLCIDCHSSHEVMGTGKSYAHEEDAVAVQCSDCHFKEQPNTIPYDSLDNESLLVFLHRDYTHSDKEIIITEKDSHPLVNTYVDSTGNAFLISKNDGSLHPLKPQPEVCSRDMAHQNVSCSACHSSWTSRCIGCHNQFDANEPRAFDLLDKTYVKGQWKEYVAEFSSSQPALGVREHDGKNSIEPAIPGMILTIDKGSFVGKPDTDVSFHRLYAPNSPHTTTKEVRDCKSCHANSAALGFGMGSLVYDIKEGNGTWIFTPEYALNPNDDLPEDAWIPFLKDINKDVVNSTRTVFRPFNVEEQKQMLLVGACLQCHKDDSKVMKQTLAYGLKPVLKKITKACILPHN
;
A
#
# COMPACT_ATOMS: atom_id res chain seq x y z
N MET A 1 -14.29 68.10 -20.68
CA MET A 1 -13.04 67.36 -21.00
C MET A 1 -12.24 66.86 -19.78
N LYS A 2 -12.47 67.32 -18.53
CA LYS A 2 -11.65 66.90 -17.36
C LYS A 2 -11.98 65.51 -16.75
N LYS A 3 -13.18 64.94 -16.95
CA LYS A 3 -13.56 63.62 -16.38
C LYS A 3 -13.03 62.41 -17.17
N LYS A 4 -12.80 62.54 -18.50
CA LYS A 4 -12.30 61.43 -19.34
C LYS A 4 -10.84 61.09 -19.05
N HIS A 5 -10.00 62.09 -18.74
CA HIS A 5 -8.59 61.86 -18.41
C HIS A 5 -8.40 61.20 -17.03
N PHE A 6 -9.30 61.44 -16.07
CA PHE A 6 -9.22 60.82 -14.75
C PHE A 6 -9.52 59.32 -14.78
N ILE A 7 -10.55 58.92 -15.53
CA ILE A 7 -10.91 57.49 -15.70
C ILE A 7 -9.81 56.74 -16.46
N PHE A 8 -9.23 57.36 -17.50
CA PHE A 8 -8.12 56.75 -18.24
C PHE A 8 -6.87 56.59 -17.38
N SER A 9 -6.57 57.58 -16.53
CA SER A 9 -5.42 57.50 -15.62
C SER A 9 -5.59 56.42 -14.55
N ILE A 10 -6.79 56.20 -14.03
CA ILE A 10 -7.07 55.10 -13.09
C ILE A 10 -6.91 53.75 -13.79
N PHE A 11 -7.42 53.63 -15.01
CA PHE A 11 -7.33 52.37 -15.78
C PHE A 11 -5.87 52.00 -16.10
N SER A 12 -5.03 53.00 -16.44
CA SER A 12 -3.59 52.80 -16.64
C SER A 12 -2.86 52.38 -15.37
N VAL A 13 -3.22 52.92 -14.21
CA VAL A 13 -2.62 52.53 -12.91
C VAL A 13 -3.02 51.11 -12.53
N VAL A 14 -4.26 50.70 -12.77
CA VAL A 14 -4.72 49.32 -12.50
C VAL A 14 -4.01 48.31 -13.41
N ILE A 15 -3.86 48.62 -14.70
CA ILE A 15 -3.12 47.76 -15.64
C ILE A 15 -1.64 47.67 -15.23
N LEU A 16 -1.02 48.79 -14.82
CA LEU A 16 0.36 48.78 -14.33
C LEU A 16 0.51 47.93 -13.06
N LEU A 17 -0.45 48.02 -12.13
CA LEU A 17 -0.47 47.18 -10.92
C LEU A 17 -0.64 45.70 -11.25
N ILE A 18 -1.50 45.33 -12.21
CA ILE A 18 -1.66 43.95 -12.67
C ILE A 18 -0.37 43.44 -13.34
N PHE A 19 0.30 44.27 -14.14
CA PHE A 19 1.58 43.92 -14.75
C PHE A 19 2.70 43.78 -13.71
N ILE A 20 2.74 44.64 -12.70
CA ILE A 20 3.67 44.52 -11.56
C ILE A 20 3.36 43.24 -10.77
N LEU A 21 2.08 42.91 -10.54
CA LEU A 21 1.69 41.69 -9.85
C LEU A 21 2.11 40.44 -10.65
N LEU A 22 1.84 40.42 -11.96
CA LEU A 22 2.26 39.33 -12.86
C LEU A 22 3.78 39.22 -13.00
N TYR A 23 4.49 40.35 -12.99
CA TYR A 23 5.95 40.38 -12.99
C TYR A 23 6.50 39.86 -11.65
N LEU A 24 5.90 40.24 -10.52
CA LEU A 24 6.26 39.69 -9.21
C LEU A 24 6.00 38.18 -9.14
N PHE A 25 4.86 37.70 -9.65
CA PHE A 25 4.56 36.26 -9.76
C PHE A 25 5.52 35.50 -10.70
N LYS A 26 6.09 36.15 -11.71
CA LYS A 26 7.10 35.56 -12.61
C LYS A 26 8.55 35.74 -12.13
N SER A 27 8.81 36.72 -11.28
CA SER A 27 10.15 36.99 -10.76
C SER A 27 10.54 35.95 -9.72
N ASP A 28 11.80 35.52 -9.74
CA ASP A 28 12.33 34.52 -8.80
C ASP A 28 12.21 34.93 -7.32
N VAL A 29 11.90 36.19 -7.04
CA VAL A 29 11.65 36.74 -5.70
C VAL A 29 10.38 36.17 -5.06
N PHE A 30 9.34 35.83 -5.83
CA PHE A 30 8.13 35.21 -5.26
C PHE A 30 8.24 33.69 -5.19
N LYS A 31 9.06 33.08 -6.07
CA LYS A 31 9.50 31.69 -5.91
C LYS A 31 10.33 31.50 -4.65
N SER A 32 11.12 32.49 -4.21
CA SER A 32 11.88 32.41 -2.95
C SER A 32 11.04 32.68 -1.69
N VAL A 33 9.82 33.22 -1.82
CA VAL A 33 8.92 33.51 -0.68
C VAL A 33 7.83 32.44 -0.52
N ILE A 34 7.45 31.74 -1.60
CA ILE A 34 6.55 30.57 -1.56
C ILE A 34 7.32 29.25 -1.55
N GLY A 35 8.54 29.22 -2.09
CA GLY A 35 9.51 28.17 -1.81
C GLY A 35 10.18 28.49 -0.48
N SER A 36 9.52 28.14 0.63
CA SER A 36 10.25 28.01 1.91
C SER A 36 11.39 27.04 1.65
N GLU A 37 12.60 27.58 1.64
CA GLU A 37 13.82 26.89 1.29
C GLU A 37 13.93 25.56 2.04
N ASN A 38 14.16 24.52 1.24
CA ASN A 38 14.66 23.21 1.62
C ASN A 38 15.92 23.36 2.50
N SER A 39 15.76 23.32 3.82
CA SER A 39 16.90 23.25 4.73
C SER A 39 16.66 22.20 5.81
N TYR A 40 17.50 21.17 5.79
CA TYR A 40 17.86 20.48 7.03
C TYR A 40 18.53 21.54 7.90
N THR A 41 18.01 21.73 9.11
CA THR A 41 18.55 22.70 10.05
C THR A 41 19.82 22.13 10.68
N ASN A 42 20.93 22.85 10.54
CA ASN A 42 22.11 22.58 11.34
C ASN A 42 21.85 23.12 12.75
N ILE A 43 21.76 22.24 13.74
CA ILE A 43 21.68 22.63 15.14
C ILE A 43 23.10 22.99 15.62
N GLU A 44 23.28 24.21 16.15
CA GLU A 44 24.47 24.53 16.95
C GLU A 44 24.40 23.74 18.27
N VAL A 45 25.05 22.58 18.30
CA VAL A 45 25.07 21.73 19.48
C VAL A 45 26.03 22.32 20.49
N GLY A 46 25.50 22.71 21.65
CA GLY A 46 26.30 23.14 22.79
C GLY A 46 27.26 22.01 23.16
N LYS A 47 28.57 22.22 22.93
CA LYS A 47 29.58 21.16 22.87
C LYS A 47 29.65 20.21 24.07
N HIS A 48 29.03 20.50 25.22
CA HIS A 48 29.13 19.68 26.43
C HIS A 48 27.76 19.53 27.13
N GLU A 49 27.03 18.45 26.84
CA GLU A 49 25.89 18.04 27.66
C GLU A 49 26.35 17.29 28.92
N SER A 50 25.73 17.57 30.07
CA SER A 50 25.97 16.83 31.31
C SER A 50 25.64 15.34 31.21
N CYS A 51 24.77 14.95 30.26
CA CYS A 51 24.36 13.58 29.95
C CYS A 51 25.58 12.65 29.77
N LEU A 52 26.55 13.10 28.98
CA LEU A 52 27.74 12.32 28.64
C LEU A 52 28.66 12.10 29.84
N GLN A 53 28.59 12.90 30.91
CA GLN A 53 29.39 12.63 32.11
C GLN A 53 28.95 11.36 32.86
N CYS A 54 27.69 10.95 32.70
CA CYS A 54 27.18 9.69 33.23
C CYS A 54 27.12 8.58 32.18
N HIS A 55 26.93 8.92 30.90
CA HIS A 55 26.70 7.99 29.79
C HIS A 55 27.86 7.88 28.79
N GLN A 56 29.07 8.33 29.14
CA GLN A 56 30.27 8.36 28.28
C GLN A 56 30.67 7.03 27.62
N ASN A 57 30.23 5.88 28.14
CA ASN A 57 30.61 4.56 27.65
C ASN A 57 29.53 3.91 26.78
N THR A 58 28.46 4.63 26.44
CA THR A 58 27.40 4.11 25.60
C THR A 58 27.80 4.24 24.12
N THR A 59 27.69 3.15 23.35
CA THR A 59 28.02 3.05 21.92
C THR A 59 26.82 2.50 21.13
N GLY A 60 26.98 2.21 19.83
CA GLY A 60 25.92 1.62 19.00
C GLY A 60 25.06 2.62 18.22
N TYR A 61 25.41 3.91 18.29
CA TYR A 61 24.76 4.96 17.50
C TYR A 61 25.01 4.79 16.00
N SER A 62 24.14 5.38 15.18
CA SER A 62 24.43 5.51 13.75
C SER A 62 25.38 6.68 13.52
N ASN A 63 26.14 6.63 12.42
CA ASN A 63 27.14 7.65 12.07
C ASN A 63 26.59 9.10 12.04
N TYR A 64 25.29 9.25 11.76
CA TYR A 64 24.63 10.55 11.59
C TYR A 64 23.82 10.99 12.82
N HIS A 65 23.58 10.10 13.79
CA HIS A 65 22.88 10.39 15.03
C HIS A 65 23.76 10.09 16.26
N ASP A 66 25.07 10.35 16.14
CA ASP A 66 26.00 10.24 17.26
C ASP A 66 25.82 11.43 18.22
N PRO A 67 25.58 11.19 19.54
CA PRO A 67 25.48 12.26 20.52
C PRO A 67 26.72 13.16 20.63
N GLU A 68 27.91 12.71 20.20
CA GLU A 68 29.08 13.58 20.10
C GLU A 68 28.90 14.69 19.05
N LEU A 69 28.05 14.44 18.04
CA LEU A 69 27.73 15.38 16.98
C LEU A 69 26.49 16.20 17.29
N ILE A 70 25.41 15.57 17.75
CA ILE A 70 24.09 16.19 17.87
C ILE A 70 23.56 16.33 19.31
N GLY A 71 24.28 15.82 20.31
CA GLY A 71 23.84 15.79 21.70
C GLY A 71 22.74 14.75 21.97
N CYS A 72 22.61 14.27 23.21
CA CYS A 72 21.53 13.37 23.61
C CYS A 72 20.18 14.10 23.66
N SER A 73 20.18 15.37 24.05
CA SER A 73 18.96 16.15 24.25
C SER A 73 18.24 16.52 22.96
N SER A 74 18.91 16.47 21.81
CA SER A 74 18.26 16.64 20.49
C SER A 74 17.15 15.61 20.26
N CYS A 75 17.35 14.39 20.74
CA CYS A 75 16.36 13.32 20.67
C CYS A 75 15.59 13.19 21.98
N HIS A 76 16.29 13.14 23.11
CA HIS A 76 15.68 12.78 24.40
C HIS A 76 15.19 13.97 25.21
N LEU A 77 15.46 15.22 24.81
CA LEU A 77 15.23 16.42 25.62
C LEU A 77 15.95 16.33 26.97
N GLY A 78 15.37 16.89 28.04
CA GLY A 78 15.96 16.91 29.37
C GLY A 78 16.84 18.13 29.66
N ASN A 79 17.45 18.15 30.84
CA ASN A 79 18.30 19.26 31.31
C ASN A 79 19.78 18.93 31.15
N ILE A 80 20.38 19.50 30.10
CA ILE A 80 21.77 19.29 29.70
C ILE A 80 22.83 19.95 30.60
N THR A 81 22.42 20.67 31.65
CA THR A 81 23.35 21.42 32.50
C THR A 81 23.52 20.82 33.89
N SER A 82 22.61 19.94 34.32
CA SER A 82 22.62 19.37 35.67
C SER A 82 23.32 18.01 35.69
N LEU A 83 24.12 17.78 36.73
CA LEU A 83 24.71 16.47 37.06
C LEU A 83 23.88 15.69 38.08
N ASN A 84 22.84 16.31 38.65
CA ASN A 84 21.91 15.59 39.49
C ASN A 84 20.97 14.76 38.60
N LYS A 85 20.89 13.46 38.84
CA LYS A 85 20.10 12.50 38.06
C LYS A 85 18.64 12.92 37.87
N GLU A 86 17.96 13.39 38.92
CA GLU A 86 16.53 13.72 38.84
C GLU A 86 16.32 15.01 38.04
N GLU A 87 17.16 16.01 38.27
CA GLU A 87 17.09 17.28 37.54
C GLU A 87 17.52 17.13 36.09
N ALA A 88 18.53 16.31 35.78
CA ALA A 88 19.01 16.04 34.42
C ALA A 88 17.93 15.37 33.56
N HIS A 89 17.21 14.37 34.12
CA HIS A 89 16.16 13.64 33.40
C HIS A 89 14.79 14.33 33.41
N LYS A 90 14.66 15.50 34.04
CA LYS A 90 13.39 16.21 34.11
C LYS A 90 12.94 16.66 32.72
N GLY A 91 11.77 16.20 32.29
CA GLY A 91 11.23 16.47 30.95
C GLY A 91 11.83 15.63 29.83
N MET A 92 12.61 14.60 30.16
CA MET A 92 13.19 13.70 29.17
C MET A 92 12.13 12.76 28.56
N ILE A 93 12.28 12.50 27.26
CA ILE A 93 11.50 11.53 26.50
C ILE A 93 12.29 10.23 26.38
N LEU A 94 11.69 9.13 26.80
CA LEU A 94 12.37 7.83 26.88
C LEU A 94 12.44 7.11 25.53
N ILE A 95 11.42 7.30 24.68
CA ILE A 95 11.32 6.70 23.34
C ILE A 95 10.99 7.85 22.38
N PRO A 96 11.99 8.64 21.94
CA PRO A 96 11.76 9.76 21.04
C PRO A 96 11.52 9.28 19.61
N GLY A 97 10.76 10.04 18.83
CA GLY A 97 10.41 9.71 17.44
C GLY A 97 8.97 9.25 17.24
N ASN A 98 8.18 9.18 18.31
CA ASN A 98 6.73 9.05 18.18
C ASN A 98 6.17 10.32 17.54
N LEU A 99 5.11 10.24 16.72
CA LEU A 99 4.53 11.46 16.12
C LEU A 99 4.02 12.47 17.17
N SER A 100 3.75 12.04 18.41
CA SER A 100 3.36 12.93 19.50
C SER A 100 4.51 13.81 20.02
N ASP A 101 5.76 13.38 19.85
CA ASP A 101 6.96 14.13 20.25
C ASP A 101 7.86 14.55 19.08
N ALA A 102 7.63 14.01 17.88
CA ALA A 102 8.49 14.19 16.71
C ALA A 102 8.73 15.66 16.38
N LYS A 103 7.75 16.54 16.57
CA LYS A 103 7.93 17.99 16.34
C LYS A 103 9.04 18.61 17.22
N GLN A 104 9.24 18.10 18.43
CA GLN A 104 10.25 18.57 19.37
C GLN A 104 11.57 17.79 19.25
N THR A 105 11.56 16.66 18.55
CA THR A 105 12.69 15.75 18.39
C THR A 105 13.07 15.64 16.91
N CYS A 106 12.69 14.59 16.19
CA CYS A 106 13.09 14.33 14.80
C CYS A 106 12.80 15.51 13.85
N GLY A 107 11.63 16.14 14.00
CA GLY A 107 11.14 17.24 13.18
C GLY A 107 11.85 18.57 13.40
N THR A 108 12.74 18.69 14.39
CA THR A 108 13.62 19.87 14.48
C THR A 108 14.59 19.91 13.31
N CYS A 109 15.08 18.73 12.87
CA CYS A 109 16.01 18.53 11.75
C CYS A 109 15.33 18.05 10.47
N HIS A 110 14.24 17.28 10.61
CA HIS A 110 13.49 16.65 9.52
C HIS A 110 12.05 17.19 9.40
N PRO A 111 11.84 18.52 9.29
CA PRO A 111 10.49 19.10 9.28
C PRO A 111 9.66 18.69 8.05
N ASN A 112 10.32 18.43 6.93
CA ASN A 112 9.67 18.04 5.68
C ASN A 112 9.17 16.59 5.75
N GLU A 113 10.01 15.67 6.23
CA GLU A 113 9.63 14.27 6.46
C GLU A 113 8.48 14.20 7.47
N LEU A 114 8.55 15.00 8.54
CA LEU A 114 7.48 15.08 9.54
C LEU A 114 6.15 15.55 8.92
N ASN A 115 6.18 16.64 8.14
CA ASN A 115 4.97 17.13 7.48
C ASN A 115 4.38 16.09 6.52
N ARG A 116 5.21 15.34 5.79
CA ARG A 116 4.75 14.30 4.86
C ARG A 116 4.13 13.12 5.61
N ILE A 117 4.81 12.60 6.62
CA ILE A 117 4.34 11.42 7.37
C ILE A 117 3.08 11.72 8.16
N GLU A 118 2.90 12.94 8.69
CA GLU A 118 1.67 13.33 9.40
C GLU A 118 0.44 13.33 8.48
N ASN A 119 0.64 13.58 7.17
CA ASN A 119 -0.43 13.62 6.17
C ASN A 119 -0.56 12.32 5.36
N SER A 120 0.26 11.30 5.64
CA SER A 120 0.26 10.04 4.89
C SER A 120 -0.98 9.19 5.17
N LEU A 121 -1.30 8.28 4.25
CA LEU A 121 -2.39 7.31 4.43
C LEU A 121 -2.15 6.36 5.61
N MET A 122 -0.89 5.97 5.87
CA MET A 122 -0.54 5.11 7.01
C MET A 122 -0.71 5.82 8.37
N THR A 123 -0.67 7.16 8.40
CA THR A 123 -0.93 7.94 9.63
C THR A 123 -2.41 8.24 9.80
N THR A 124 -3.09 8.59 8.71
CA THR A 124 -4.48 9.06 8.73
C THR A 124 -5.51 7.93 8.69
N ASN A 125 -5.18 6.79 8.08
CA ASN A 125 -6.12 5.72 7.69
C ASN A 125 -7.35 6.22 6.90
N SER A 126 -7.20 7.34 6.17
CA SER A 126 -8.31 8.07 5.54
C SER A 126 -9.21 7.15 4.68
N GLY A 127 -8.63 6.41 3.72
CA GLY A 127 -9.39 5.53 2.84
C GLY A 127 -10.11 4.38 3.55
N ILE A 128 -9.55 3.84 4.64
CA ILE A 128 -10.20 2.78 5.43
C ILE A 128 -11.43 3.35 6.14
N ILE A 129 -11.29 4.51 6.77
CA ILE A 129 -12.37 5.18 7.50
C ILE A 129 -13.47 5.63 6.53
N ALA A 130 -13.10 6.10 5.33
CA ALA A 130 -14.05 6.55 4.33
C ALA A 130 -14.96 5.42 3.84
N VAL A 131 -14.37 4.27 3.48
CA VAL A 131 -15.13 3.09 3.05
C VAL A 131 -15.98 2.54 4.20
N ASP A 132 -15.44 2.48 5.42
CA ASP A 132 -16.17 2.03 6.60
C ASP A 132 -17.40 2.91 6.88
N LYS A 133 -17.23 4.23 6.92
CA LYS A 133 -18.34 5.17 7.09
C LYS A 133 -19.40 5.03 6.00
N TYR A 134 -18.96 4.85 4.77
CA TYR A 134 -19.85 4.65 3.64
C TYR A 134 -20.71 3.39 3.81
N VAL A 135 -20.12 2.24 4.16
CA VAL A 135 -20.90 0.99 4.33
C VAL A 135 -21.82 1.01 5.55
N PHE A 136 -21.47 1.77 6.60
CA PHE A 136 -22.37 2.00 7.73
C PHE A 136 -23.48 3.03 7.44
N GLY A 137 -23.46 3.70 6.28
CA GLY A 137 -24.41 4.76 5.92
C GLY A 137 -24.18 6.08 6.67
N GLU A 138 -22.98 6.26 7.24
CA GLU A 138 -22.54 7.49 7.93
C GLU A 138 -21.84 8.49 6.99
N ALA A 139 -21.57 8.08 5.75
CA ALA A 139 -21.04 8.91 4.68
C ALA A 139 -21.74 8.58 3.35
N ASP A 140 -21.83 9.57 2.46
CA ASP A 140 -22.46 9.46 1.13
C ASP A 140 -21.46 9.12 0.00
N ASP A 141 -20.16 9.31 0.24
CA ASP A 141 -19.09 9.03 -0.73
C ASP A 141 -17.92 8.28 -0.06
N PRO A 142 -17.46 7.13 -0.60
CA PRO A 142 -16.33 6.36 -0.07
C PRO A 142 -14.95 7.02 -0.32
N ASN A 143 -14.87 8.17 -0.98
CA ASN A 143 -13.63 8.92 -1.26
C ASN A 143 -13.40 10.11 -0.33
N LEU A 144 -14.28 10.33 0.65
CA LEU A 144 -14.14 11.42 1.61
C LEU A 144 -12.85 11.27 2.45
N GLN A 145 -12.34 12.41 2.92
CA GLN A 145 -11.09 12.45 3.67
C GLN A 145 -11.35 12.48 5.17
N TYR A 146 -10.69 11.57 5.90
CA TYR A 146 -10.78 11.46 7.35
C TYR A 146 -9.41 11.30 7.98
N HIS A 147 -9.37 11.49 9.29
CA HIS A 147 -8.19 11.17 10.09
C HIS A 147 -8.60 10.30 11.26
N ILE A 148 -7.87 9.21 11.48
CA ILE A 148 -8.10 8.27 12.57
C ILE A 148 -8.18 8.91 13.96
N LYS A 149 -7.43 9.99 14.22
CA LYS A 149 -7.50 10.72 15.50
C LYS A 149 -8.83 11.46 15.71
N ALA A 150 -9.59 11.70 14.64
CA ALA A 150 -10.87 12.43 14.69
C ALA A 150 -12.09 11.51 14.87
N ILE A 151 -11.93 10.19 14.78
CA ILE A 151 -13.04 9.24 14.94
C ILE A 151 -13.51 9.21 16.39
N LYS A 152 -14.82 9.14 16.58
CA LYS A 152 -15.49 9.15 17.89
C LYS A 152 -16.02 7.75 18.20
N ASN A 153 -17.33 7.63 18.45
CA ASN A 153 -17.99 6.39 18.87
C ASN A 153 -19.31 6.19 18.13
N SER A 154 -19.41 6.64 16.86
CA SER A 154 -20.49 6.18 15.99
C SER A 154 -20.38 4.66 15.76
N ALA A 155 -21.36 4.05 15.10
CA ALA A 155 -21.33 2.62 14.85
C ALA A 155 -20.09 2.22 14.04
N SER A 156 -19.82 3.00 12.99
CA SER A 156 -18.63 2.83 12.14
C SER A 156 -17.34 3.17 12.89
N ASP A 157 -17.28 4.29 13.64
CA ASP A 157 -16.07 4.66 14.39
C ASP A 157 -15.71 3.58 15.42
N LYS A 158 -16.72 3.03 16.11
CA LYS A 158 -16.50 1.94 17.06
C LYS A 158 -16.05 0.66 16.36
N HIS A 159 -16.57 0.36 15.18
CA HIS A 159 -16.12 -0.77 14.36
C HIS A 159 -14.64 -0.64 14.00
N ILE A 160 -14.21 0.54 13.53
CA ILE A 160 -12.79 0.83 13.29
C ILE A 160 -11.96 0.70 14.57
N ARG A 161 -12.42 1.25 15.71
CA ARG A 161 -11.73 1.13 16.99
C ARG A 161 -11.57 -0.31 17.47
N ASP A 162 -12.52 -1.19 17.16
CA ASP A 162 -12.49 -2.58 17.61
C ASP A 162 -11.68 -3.51 16.73
N LEU A 163 -11.65 -3.26 15.42
CA LEU A 163 -11.11 -4.22 14.45
C LEU A 163 -9.93 -3.70 13.62
N CYS A 164 -9.86 -2.38 13.37
CA CYS A 164 -9.00 -1.82 12.32
C CYS A 164 -7.97 -0.79 12.80
N ALA A 165 -8.20 -0.10 13.93
CA ALA A 165 -7.39 1.02 14.39
C ALA A 165 -6.02 0.62 14.96
N ASN A 166 -5.55 -0.61 14.74
CA ASN A 166 -4.27 -1.06 15.27
C ASN A 166 -3.06 -0.61 14.44
N CYS A 167 -3.23 -0.38 13.13
CA CYS A 167 -2.12 -0.26 12.18
C CYS A 167 -1.67 1.17 11.82
N HIS A 168 -2.17 2.21 12.49
CA HIS A 168 -1.79 3.59 12.16
C HIS A 168 -0.44 3.99 12.76
N LEU A 169 0.40 4.69 11.98
CA LEU A 169 1.75 5.11 12.40
C LEU A 169 1.74 6.08 13.59
N GLY A 170 0.64 6.82 13.77
CA GLY A 170 0.47 7.75 14.88
C GLY A 170 0.23 7.12 16.25
N ALA A 171 0.10 5.80 16.36
CA ALA A 171 0.04 5.13 17.67
C ALA A 171 1.42 5.25 18.34
N ASN A 172 1.45 5.55 19.64
CA ASN A 172 2.72 5.68 20.34
C ASN A 172 3.33 4.30 20.63
N LYS A 173 4.62 4.14 20.36
CA LYS A 173 5.44 3.07 20.91
C LYS A 173 5.78 3.42 22.36
N THR A 174 5.23 2.64 23.29
CA THR A 174 5.39 2.84 24.74
C THR A 174 6.39 1.88 25.38
N GLU A 175 6.80 0.84 24.65
CA GLU A 175 7.68 -0.22 25.14
C GLU A 175 9.02 -0.23 24.40
N TYR A 176 10.10 -0.43 25.17
CA TYR A 176 11.44 -0.63 24.63
C TYR A 176 11.53 -1.95 23.86
N GLY A 177 12.45 -2.01 22.91
CA GLY A 177 12.71 -3.21 22.13
C GLY A 177 12.57 -2.97 20.64
N GLU A 178 13.06 -3.94 19.90
CA GLU A 178 13.06 -3.93 18.45
C GLU A 178 11.65 -3.96 17.85
N ILE A 179 11.57 -3.68 16.56
CA ILE A 179 10.36 -3.87 15.77
C ILE A 179 10.20 -5.36 15.46
N THR A 180 9.04 -5.92 15.82
CA THR A 180 8.67 -7.34 15.62
C THR A 180 7.38 -7.46 14.81
N GLN A 181 6.94 -8.70 14.55
CA GLN A 181 5.65 -8.97 13.89
C GLN A 181 4.45 -8.40 14.65
N LEU A 182 4.59 -8.10 15.94
CA LEU A 182 3.56 -7.51 16.80
C LEU A 182 3.69 -5.98 16.97
N SER A 183 4.80 -5.39 16.52
CA SER A 183 5.01 -3.94 16.64
C SER A 183 4.08 -3.16 15.73
N ARG A 184 3.43 -2.12 16.27
CA ARG A 184 2.53 -1.20 15.53
C ARG A 184 2.77 0.23 15.98
N GLY A 185 2.65 1.17 15.05
CA GLY A 185 2.89 2.58 15.34
C GLY A 185 4.36 2.89 15.64
N GLY A 186 4.59 4.00 16.34
CA GLY A 186 5.91 4.49 16.72
C GLY A 186 6.39 5.70 15.93
N GLY A 187 5.59 6.23 15.00
CA GLY A 187 6.00 7.32 14.12
C GLY A 187 7.27 6.96 13.35
N CYS A 188 8.33 7.77 13.52
CA CYS A 188 9.63 7.54 12.93
C CYS A 188 10.26 6.21 13.38
N ASN A 189 10.01 5.79 14.63
CA ASN A 189 10.54 4.55 15.18
C ASN A 189 9.97 3.29 14.53
N ALA A 190 8.81 3.40 13.87
CA ALA A 190 8.19 2.26 13.19
C ALA A 190 9.12 1.63 12.13
N CYS A 191 9.99 2.46 11.54
CA CYS A 191 10.89 2.06 10.46
C CYS A 191 12.37 2.29 10.81
N HIS A 192 12.70 3.37 11.52
CA HIS A 192 14.09 3.80 11.68
C HIS A 192 14.79 3.26 12.93
N LEU A 193 14.08 2.56 13.82
CA LEU A 193 14.62 2.03 15.07
C LEU A 193 15.24 0.64 14.88
N ASN A 194 16.57 0.57 14.97
CA ASN A 194 17.34 -0.64 14.69
C ASN A 194 18.16 -1.10 15.90
N TYR A 195 17.87 -2.31 16.39
CA TYR A 195 18.58 -2.92 17.51
C TYR A 195 19.65 -3.90 17.02
N SER A 196 20.93 -3.63 17.35
CA SER A 196 22.01 -4.60 17.17
C SER A 196 21.86 -5.78 18.14
N ALA A 197 22.60 -6.87 17.91
CA ALA A 197 22.59 -8.03 18.81
C ALA A 197 23.03 -7.66 20.24
N GLU A 198 23.99 -6.75 20.36
CA GLU A 198 24.48 -6.20 21.63
C GLU A 198 23.40 -5.34 22.29
N ALA A 199 22.74 -4.44 21.55
CA ALA A 199 21.67 -3.61 22.09
C ALA A 199 20.48 -4.45 22.61
N LYS A 200 20.13 -5.55 21.93
CA LYS A 200 19.11 -6.51 22.41
C LYS A 200 19.53 -7.18 23.71
N THR A 201 20.79 -7.62 23.78
CA THR A 201 21.35 -8.30 24.96
C THR A 201 21.40 -7.35 26.16
N ASP A 202 21.84 -6.11 25.94
CA ASP A 202 21.90 -5.08 26.97
C ASP A 202 20.50 -4.67 27.44
N LEU A 203 19.53 -4.55 26.55
CA LEU A 203 18.14 -4.28 26.93
C LEU A 203 17.60 -5.40 27.84
N LYS A 204 17.88 -6.67 27.52
CA LYS A 204 17.47 -7.80 28.37
C LYS A 204 18.10 -7.72 29.76
N THR A 205 19.39 -7.40 29.85
CA THR A 205 20.11 -7.22 31.13
C THR A 205 19.56 -6.02 31.93
N TYR A 206 19.31 -4.90 31.25
CA TYR A 206 18.71 -3.71 31.86
C TYR A 206 17.33 -3.99 32.46
N LEU A 207 16.46 -4.69 31.73
CA LEU A 207 15.14 -5.07 32.23
C LEU A 207 15.24 -6.10 33.37
N ALA A 208 16.09 -7.12 33.24
CA ALA A 208 16.29 -8.15 34.27
C ALA A 208 16.85 -7.61 35.59
N SER A 209 17.68 -6.57 35.54
CA SER A 209 18.24 -5.89 36.71
C SER A 209 17.26 -4.90 37.38
N ASN A 210 16.00 -4.86 36.92
CA ASN A 210 15.03 -3.83 37.30
C ASN A 210 15.57 -2.40 37.05
N LYS A 211 16.13 -2.20 35.85
CA LYS A 211 16.67 -0.93 35.35
C LYS A 211 17.86 -0.37 36.13
N LYS A 212 18.65 -1.24 36.78
CA LYS A 212 19.82 -0.86 37.59
C LYS A 212 21.14 -0.94 36.82
N GLU A 213 21.28 -1.96 35.96
CA GLU A 213 22.44 -2.13 35.09
C GLU A 213 22.20 -1.39 33.79
N LEU A 214 22.88 -0.26 33.60
CA LEU A 214 22.66 0.62 32.44
C LEU A 214 23.14 -0.04 31.13
N PRO A 215 22.38 0.11 30.02
CA PRO A 215 22.83 -0.33 28.70
C PRO A 215 24.12 0.37 28.28
N LYS A 216 25.05 -0.41 27.71
CA LYS A 216 26.26 0.09 27.05
C LYS A 216 26.06 0.22 25.55
N PHE A 217 25.11 -0.51 24.96
CA PHE A 217 24.74 -0.38 23.56
C PHE A 217 23.36 0.27 23.41
N HIS A 218 23.34 1.40 22.70
CA HIS A 218 22.14 2.12 22.30
C HIS A 218 21.59 1.56 20.98
N PRO A 219 20.26 1.48 20.78
CA PRO A 219 19.70 1.16 19.47
C PRO A 219 19.99 2.29 18.47
N SER A 220 20.31 1.94 17.23
CA SER A 220 20.60 2.94 16.19
C SER A 220 19.31 3.49 15.57
N THR A 221 19.31 4.79 15.23
CA THR A 221 18.28 5.40 14.37
C THR A 221 18.89 5.68 13.00
N ASN A 222 18.41 5.03 11.94
CA ASN A 222 18.97 5.16 10.60
C ASN A 222 17.98 4.70 9.50
N ILE A 223 18.41 4.76 8.24
CA ILE A 223 17.59 4.42 7.07
C ILE A 223 17.68 2.94 6.64
N PHE A 224 18.36 2.09 7.40
CA PHE A 224 18.49 0.65 7.09
C PHE A 224 17.27 -0.11 7.59
N VAL A 225 16.16 0.01 6.86
CA VAL A 225 14.86 -0.59 7.17
C VAL A 225 14.77 -1.98 6.52
N ASN A 226 14.20 -2.96 7.24
CA ASN A 226 13.92 -4.30 6.73
C ASN A 226 12.40 -4.59 6.69
N ASN A 227 11.99 -5.69 6.04
CA ASN A 227 10.59 -6.07 5.84
C ASN A 227 9.79 -6.23 7.15
N THR A 228 10.42 -6.53 8.28
CA THR A 228 9.73 -6.63 9.59
C THR A 228 9.00 -5.34 9.94
N SER A 229 9.54 -4.18 9.52
CA SER A 229 8.93 -2.86 9.75
C SER A 229 7.60 -2.70 9.01
N CYS A 230 7.47 -3.34 7.85
CA CYS A 230 6.23 -3.38 7.08
C CYS A 230 5.29 -4.47 7.59
N PHE A 231 5.88 -5.63 7.93
CA PHE A 231 5.17 -6.88 8.24
C PHE A 231 4.16 -6.71 9.37
N GLY A 232 4.51 -5.95 10.42
CA GLY A 232 3.59 -5.69 11.52
C GLY A 232 2.23 -5.19 11.01
N CYS A 233 2.21 -4.06 10.33
CA CYS A 233 0.94 -3.49 9.86
C CYS A 233 0.35 -4.21 8.64
N HIS A 234 1.20 -4.65 7.70
CA HIS A 234 0.78 -5.18 6.39
C HIS A 234 0.61 -6.71 6.33
N SER A 235 0.60 -7.40 7.48
CA SER A 235 0.27 -8.84 7.59
C SER A 235 -1.22 -9.14 7.82
N ARG A 236 -2.08 -8.11 7.87
CA ARG A 236 -3.54 -8.26 8.05
C ARG A 236 -4.33 -7.61 6.92
N SER A 237 -4.43 -6.28 6.90
CA SER A 237 -5.16 -5.56 5.83
C SER A 237 -4.48 -5.79 4.47
N SER A 238 -5.25 -6.27 3.48
CA SER A 238 -4.80 -6.71 2.15
C SER A 238 -3.72 -7.82 2.11
N ARG A 239 -3.23 -8.28 3.28
CA ARG A 239 -2.21 -9.33 3.42
C ARG A 239 -0.95 -9.08 2.57
N ILE A 240 -0.55 -7.81 2.39
CA ILE A 240 0.53 -7.43 1.47
C ILE A 240 1.85 -8.13 1.81
N SER A 241 2.32 -8.00 3.06
CA SER A 241 3.60 -8.60 3.47
C SER A 241 3.54 -10.12 3.44
N THR A 242 2.43 -10.71 3.87
CA THR A 242 2.28 -12.16 3.88
C THR A 242 2.19 -12.71 2.46
N ASN A 243 1.48 -12.04 1.54
CA ASN A 243 1.46 -12.44 0.13
C ASN A 243 2.86 -12.34 -0.51
N TYR A 244 3.59 -11.25 -0.25
CA TYR A 244 4.96 -11.04 -0.75
C TYR A 244 5.90 -12.17 -0.34
N GLU A 245 5.76 -12.66 0.90
CA GLU A 245 6.53 -13.77 1.46
C GLU A 245 5.94 -15.17 1.17
N GLY A 246 4.82 -15.27 0.43
CA GLY A 246 4.22 -16.55 0.09
C GLY A 246 3.44 -17.21 1.24
N LEU A 247 2.76 -16.43 2.08
CA LEU A 247 2.02 -16.87 3.25
C LEU A 247 0.52 -16.57 3.11
N GLN A 248 -0.30 -17.61 2.99
CA GLN A 248 -1.77 -17.50 2.94
C GLN A 248 -2.38 -17.74 4.33
N GLU A 249 -3.14 -16.76 4.83
CA GLU A 249 -3.83 -16.82 6.13
C GLU A 249 -4.92 -17.91 6.12
N THR A 250 -5.02 -18.69 7.20
CA THR A 250 -5.99 -19.78 7.34
C THR A 250 -6.89 -19.60 8.57
N LEU A 251 -7.96 -20.40 8.67
CA LEU A 251 -8.81 -20.49 9.87
C LEU A 251 -8.32 -21.57 10.86
N LEU A 252 -7.14 -22.17 10.62
CA LEU A 252 -6.56 -23.19 11.48
C LEU A 252 -5.96 -22.57 12.74
N ASN A 253 -5.90 -23.37 13.80
CA ASN A 253 -5.18 -23.07 15.04
C ASN A 253 -3.83 -23.79 15.06
N GLU A 254 -2.92 -23.33 15.93
CA GLU A 254 -1.58 -23.91 16.11
C GLU A 254 -1.63 -25.43 16.42
N GLU A 255 -2.68 -25.87 17.10
CA GLU A 255 -2.91 -27.29 17.43
C GLU A 255 -3.28 -28.16 16.21
N ASP A 256 -3.81 -27.57 15.14
CA ASP A 256 -4.26 -28.29 13.93
C ASP A 256 -3.09 -28.70 13.02
N ILE A 257 -1.91 -28.09 13.18
CA ILE A 257 -0.77 -28.22 12.24
C ILE A 257 0.44 -28.95 12.83
N PHE A 258 0.24 -29.83 13.82
CA PHE A 258 1.34 -30.53 14.49
C PHE A 258 2.30 -31.23 13.50
N ASN A 259 3.57 -30.80 13.51
CA ASN A 259 4.63 -31.27 12.60
C ASN A 259 4.36 -31.08 11.09
N ASN A 260 3.48 -30.17 10.71
CA ASN A 260 3.22 -29.88 9.31
C ASN A 260 4.11 -28.72 8.80
N LYS A 261 5.03 -29.03 7.88
CA LYS A 261 5.97 -28.06 7.29
C LYS A 261 5.34 -27.16 6.22
N ASP A 262 4.11 -27.48 5.79
CA ASP A 262 3.37 -26.66 4.84
C ASP A 262 2.80 -25.39 5.50
N TYR A 263 2.94 -25.25 6.81
CA TYR A 263 2.40 -24.14 7.58
C TYR A 263 3.46 -23.45 8.46
N THR A 264 3.22 -22.18 8.76
CA THR A 264 3.97 -21.37 9.73
C THR A 264 2.99 -20.69 10.68
N VAL A 265 3.39 -20.56 11.95
CA VAL A 265 2.65 -19.83 12.99
C VAL A 265 3.36 -18.51 13.26
N LEU A 266 2.63 -17.40 13.19
CA LEU A 266 3.16 -16.08 13.51
C LEU A 266 3.18 -15.81 15.02
N GLU A 267 3.84 -14.73 15.44
CA GLU A 267 3.91 -14.32 16.86
C GLU A 267 2.52 -14.13 17.50
N ASP A 268 1.52 -13.72 16.71
CA ASP A 268 0.13 -13.54 17.14
C ASP A 268 -0.72 -14.83 17.11
N LYS A 269 -0.08 -15.99 16.89
CA LYS A 269 -0.69 -17.33 16.85
C LYS A 269 -1.54 -17.64 15.62
N ARG A 270 -1.65 -16.73 14.65
CA ARG A 270 -2.32 -17.04 13.38
C ARG A 270 -1.51 -18.04 12.56
N VAL A 271 -2.21 -18.96 11.92
CA VAL A 271 -1.63 -20.02 11.10
C VAL A 271 -1.71 -19.66 9.62
N TYR A 272 -0.57 -19.75 8.95
CA TYR A 272 -0.42 -19.47 7.54
C TYR A 272 0.06 -20.70 6.79
N LYS A 273 -0.47 -20.90 5.58
CA LYS A 273 -0.03 -21.92 4.64
C LYS A 273 1.02 -21.36 3.68
N HIS A 274 2.07 -22.12 3.42
CA HIS A 274 3.09 -21.79 2.43
C HIS A 274 2.50 -21.89 1.01
N MET A 275 2.67 -20.82 0.26
CA MET A 275 2.32 -20.63 -1.15
C MET A 275 3.58 -20.16 -1.91
N LYS A 276 3.46 -19.97 -3.23
CA LYS A 276 4.54 -19.36 -4.01
C LYS A 276 4.67 -17.89 -3.63
N ASP A 277 5.87 -17.48 -3.23
CA ASP A 277 6.21 -16.10 -2.89
C ASP A 277 6.42 -15.23 -4.15
N ASP A 278 6.53 -13.92 -3.94
CA ASP A 278 6.84 -12.99 -5.03
C ASP A 278 8.26 -13.25 -5.57
N VAL A 279 8.45 -13.16 -6.89
CA VAL A 279 9.75 -13.36 -7.53
C VAL A 279 10.82 -12.36 -7.07
N HIS A 280 10.42 -11.16 -6.65
CA HIS A 280 11.33 -10.15 -6.10
C HIS A 280 11.74 -10.54 -4.67
N HIS A 281 10.79 -11.00 -3.86
CA HIS A 281 11.06 -11.55 -2.53
C HIS A 281 12.02 -12.74 -2.61
N ALA A 282 11.73 -13.70 -3.48
CA ALA A 282 12.57 -14.89 -3.71
C ALA A 282 14.01 -14.56 -4.17
N LYS A 283 14.23 -13.33 -4.67
CA LYS A 283 15.56 -12.82 -5.05
C LYS A 283 16.24 -11.98 -3.96
N GLY A 284 15.62 -11.81 -2.80
CA GLY A 284 16.17 -11.08 -1.67
C GLY A 284 15.86 -9.58 -1.66
N MET A 285 14.89 -9.11 -2.47
CA MET A 285 14.48 -7.70 -2.46
C MET A 285 13.51 -7.41 -1.31
N LEU A 286 13.72 -6.27 -0.66
CA LEU A 286 12.88 -5.72 0.40
C LEU A 286 11.74 -4.88 -0.17
N CYS A 287 10.72 -4.60 0.65
CA CYS A 287 9.65 -3.67 0.28
C CYS A 287 10.22 -2.31 -0.15
N ILE A 288 11.25 -1.83 0.56
CA ILE A 288 11.89 -0.55 0.30
C ILE A 288 12.78 -0.53 -0.95
N ASP A 289 13.05 -1.67 -1.58
CA ASP A 289 13.77 -1.68 -2.87
C ASP A 289 12.94 -1.07 -3.99
N CYS A 290 11.62 -1.22 -3.91
CA CYS A 290 10.66 -0.58 -4.80
C CYS A 290 10.11 0.71 -4.17
N HIS A 291 9.71 0.66 -2.90
CA HIS A 291 9.05 1.79 -2.24
C HIS A 291 10.03 2.80 -1.67
N SER A 292 10.07 4.00 -2.27
CA SER A 292 10.97 5.08 -1.85
C SER A 292 10.45 5.82 -0.61
N SER A 293 11.23 6.78 -0.10
CA SER A 293 10.80 7.64 0.99
C SER A 293 9.57 8.47 0.65
N HIS A 294 9.39 8.89 -0.61
CA HIS A 294 8.23 9.67 -1.05
C HIS A 294 6.95 8.84 -1.11
N GLU A 295 7.05 7.52 -1.19
CA GLU A 295 5.91 6.63 -1.08
C GLU A 295 5.62 6.26 0.37
N VAL A 296 6.64 5.79 1.10
CA VAL A 296 6.48 5.30 2.47
C VAL A 296 6.18 6.43 3.45
N MET A 297 6.90 7.55 3.40
CA MET A 297 6.60 8.72 4.24
C MET A 297 5.52 9.61 3.60
N GLY A 298 5.19 9.38 2.33
CA GLY A 298 4.23 10.15 1.55
C GLY A 298 4.84 11.39 0.89
N THR A 299 4.06 12.04 0.03
CA THR A 299 4.46 13.24 -0.73
C THR A 299 4.02 14.54 -0.08
N GLY A 300 3.31 14.45 1.06
CA GLY A 300 2.65 15.58 1.72
C GLY A 300 1.30 15.98 1.09
N LYS A 301 0.90 15.33 -0.01
CA LYS A 301 -0.45 15.43 -0.57
C LYS A 301 -1.38 14.47 0.17
N SER A 302 -2.64 14.85 0.31
CA SER A 302 -3.69 13.93 0.74
C SER A 302 -4.17 13.09 -0.43
N TYR A 303 -4.37 11.80 -0.18
CA TYR A 303 -4.86 10.83 -1.15
C TYR A 303 -6.13 10.17 -0.59
N ALA A 304 -7.07 9.81 -1.46
CA ALA A 304 -8.21 8.99 -1.05
C ALA A 304 -7.80 7.53 -0.89
N HIS A 305 -6.99 7.04 -1.85
CA HIS A 305 -6.64 5.63 -1.94
C HIS A 305 -5.14 5.42 -2.16
N GLU A 306 -4.66 4.23 -1.80
CA GLU A 306 -3.23 3.89 -1.82
C GLU A 306 -2.64 3.88 -3.23
N GLU A 307 -3.41 3.43 -4.22
CA GLU A 307 -2.99 3.43 -5.63
C GLU A 307 -2.69 4.84 -6.19
N ASP A 308 -3.29 5.87 -5.58
CA ASP A 308 -3.05 7.25 -5.97
C ASP A 308 -1.73 7.77 -5.37
N ALA A 309 -1.35 7.25 -4.20
CA ALA A 309 -0.14 7.61 -3.46
C ALA A 309 1.13 6.90 -3.96
N VAL A 310 1.00 5.75 -4.64
CA VAL A 310 2.10 4.98 -5.20
C VAL A 310 2.46 5.50 -6.60
N ALA A 311 3.73 5.83 -6.80
CA ALA A 311 4.32 6.28 -8.05
C ALA A 311 5.06 5.18 -8.81
N VAL A 312 5.71 4.24 -8.12
CA VAL A 312 6.51 3.19 -8.75
C VAL A 312 5.61 2.21 -9.51
N GLN A 313 5.98 1.94 -10.76
CA GLN A 313 5.29 1.01 -11.64
C GLN A 313 6.23 -0.09 -12.15
N CYS A 314 5.64 -1.21 -12.56
CA CYS A 314 6.41 -2.29 -13.17
C CYS A 314 7.21 -1.81 -14.38
N SER A 315 6.65 -0.86 -15.16
CA SER A 315 7.27 -0.30 -16.38
C SER A 315 8.50 0.57 -16.13
N ASP A 316 8.66 1.12 -14.92
CA ASP A 316 9.84 1.94 -14.58
C ASP A 316 11.11 1.08 -14.58
N CYS A 317 11.01 -0.14 -14.05
CA CYS A 317 12.11 -1.10 -13.98
C CYS A 317 12.09 -2.12 -15.14
N HIS A 318 10.90 -2.51 -15.59
CA HIS A 318 10.68 -3.38 -16.75
C HIS A 318 10.16 -2.53 -17.91
N PHE A 319 11.05 -1.73 -18.48
CA PHE A 319 10.75 -0.77 -19.53
C PHE A 319 10.63 -1.43 -20.90
N LYS A 320 9.96 -0.73 -21.82
CA LYS A 320 9.75 -1.21 -23.20
C LYS A 320 11.00 -1.07 -24.06
N GLU A 321 11.64 0.11 -24.04
CA GLU A 321 12.84 0.40 -24.82
C GLU A 321 13.99 0.84 -23.90
N GLN A 322 13.82 1.97 -23.22
CA GLN A 322 14.75 2.51 -22.24
C GLN A 322 13.97 3.06 -21.03
N PRO A 323 14.55 3.05 -19.82
CA PRO A 323 13.95 3.67 -18.65
C PRO A 323 14.05 5.20 -18.75
N ASN A 324 13.19 5.91 -18.03
CA ASN A 324 13.36 7.34 -17.79
C ASN A 324 14.48 7.53 -16.76
N THR A 325 15.40 8.46 -17.00
CA THR A 325 16.54 8.69 -16.10
C THR A 325 16.82 10.16 -15.84
N ILE A 326 17.57 10.41 -14.77
CA ILE A 326 18.21 11.70 -14.47
C ILE A 326 19.67 11.49 -14.04
N PRO A 327 20.56 12.49 -14.21
CA PRO A 327 21.91 12.42 -13.69
C PRO A 327 21.94 12.66 -12.18
N TYR A 328 22.99 12.15 -11.51
CA TYR A 328 23.23 12.34 -10.07
C TYR A 328 23.15 13.81 -9.61
N ASP A 329 23.72 14.74 -10.39
CA ASP A 329 23.72 16.17 -10.06
C ASP A 329 22.32 16.82 -10.10
N SER A 330 21.31 16.11 -10.59
CA SER A 330 19.90 16.55 -10.60
C SER A 330 19.05 15.94 -9.49
N LEU A 331 19.63 15.14 -8.59
CA LEU A 331 18.93 14.62 -7.42
C LEU A 331 18.45 15.77 -6.54
N ASP A 332 17.23 15.65 -6.02
CA ASP A 332 16.76 16.51 -4.95
C ASP A 332 17.56 16.25 -3.65
N ASN A 333 17.52 17.20 -2.71
CA ASN A 333 18.31 17.14 -1.48
C ASN A 333 18.07 15.86 -0.68
N GLU A 334 16.83 15.37 -0.59
CA GLU A 334 16.51 14.17 0.17
C GLU A 334 17.07 12.94 -0.52
N SER A 335 16.82 12.80 -1.83
CA SER A 335 17.34 11.69 -2.62
C SER A 335 18.87 11.64 -2.62
N LEU A 336 19.53 12.80 -2.66
CA LEU A 336 20.97 12.91 -2.50
C LEU A 336 21.44 12.40 -1.13
N LEU A 337 20.77 12.78 -0.03
CA LEU A 337 21.11 12.27 1.30
C LEU A 337 20.87 10.78 1.43
N VAL A 338 19.78 10.26 0.87
CA VAL A 338 19.52 8.81 0.85
C VAL A 338 20.62 8.09 0.08
N PHE A 339 21.06 8.63 -1.05
CA PHE A 339 22.17 8.08 -1.83
C PHE A 339 23.46 8.01 -1.00
N LEU A 340 23.82 9.11 -0.34
CA LEU A 340 25.04 9.21 0.47
C LEU A 340 24.97 8.32 1.73
N HIS A 341 23.84 8.31 2.44
CA HIS A 341 23.66 7.51 3.64
C HIS A 341 23.62 5.99 3.38
N ARG A 342 23.44 5.59 2.12
CA ARG A 342 23.54 4.19 1.68
C ARG A 342 24.89 3.85 1.04
N ASP A 343 25.85 4.77 1.08
CA ASP A 343 27.19 4.59 0.52
C ASP A 343 27.18 4.14 -0.95
N TYR A 344 26.19 4.61 -1.72
CA TYR A 344 26.17 4.36 -3.16
C TYR A 344 27.30 5.11 -3.86
N THR A 345 27.84 4.51 -4.93
CA THR A 345 29.05 5.00 -5.60
C THR A 345 28.86 5.31 -7.09
N HIS A 346 27.68 5.02 -7.66
CA HIS A 346 27.35 5.21 -9.07
C HIS A 346 26.99 6.67 -9.43
N SER A 347 27.69 7.64 -8.85
CA SER A 347 27.49 9.08 -9.13
C SER A 347 27.81 9.48 -10.58
N ASP A 348 28.52 8.64 -11.32
CA ASP A 348 28.86 8.80 -12.73
C ASP A 348 27.80 8.23 -13.69
N LYS A 349 26.70 7.67 -13.17
CA LYS A 349 25.68 6.98 -13.95
C LYS A 349 24.32 7.64 -13.85
N GLU A 350 23.50 7.38 -14.87
CA GLU A 350 22.10 7.77 -14.92
C GLU A 350 21.28 6.94 -13.92
N ILE A 351 20.40 7.60 -13.16
CA ILE A 351 19.52 7.01 -12.14
C ILE A 351 18.09 6.93 -12.69
N ILE A 352 17.40 5.81 -12.51
CA ILE A 352 16.03 5.64 -13.01
C ILE A 352 15.06 6.51 -12.20
N ILE A 353 14.11 7.14 -12.88
CA ILE A 353 13.01 7.89 -12.27
C ILE A 353 11.67 7.23 -12.61
N THR A 354 10.71 7.37 -11.70
CA THR A 354 9.32 6.94 -11.92
C THR A 354 8.65 7.75 -13.02
N GLU A 355 7.82 7.12 -13.85
CA GLU A 355 7.06 7.84 -14.89
C GLU A 355 6.00 8.76 -14.28
N LYS A 356 5.35 8.35 -13.18
CA LYS A 356 4.20 9.07 -12.59
C LYS A 356 4.55 10.46 -12.06
N ASP A 357 5.69 10.60 -11.39
CA ASP A 357 6.08 11.84 -10.70
C ASP A 357 7.56 12.21 -10.82
N SER A 358 8.34 11.47 -11.61
CA SER A 358 9.77 11.72 -11.83
C SER A 358 10.65 11.60 -10.58
N HIS A 359 10.17 10.90 -9.55
CA HIS A 359 10.95 10.65 -8.34
C HIS A 359 12.09 9.64 -8.62
N PRO A 360 13.33 9.91 -8.18
CA PRO A 360 14.46 9.03 -8.43
C PRO A 360 14.47 7.78 -7.56
N LEU A 361 14.67 6.63 -8.20
CA LEU A 361 14.97 5.36 -7.56
C LEU A 361 16.49 5.26 -7.37
N VAL A 362 17.01 5.94 -6.34
CA VAL A 362 18.46 6.11 -6.11
C VAL A 362 19.27 4.81 -6.01
N ASN A 363 18.60 3.69 -5.72
CA ASN A 363 19.16 2.34 -5.73
C ASN A 363 19.20 1.71 -7.12
N THR A 364 19.12 2.49 -8.19
CA THR A 364 19.19 2.01 -9.57
C THR A 364 20.22 2.79 -10.37
N TYR A 365 20.71 2.18 -11.45
CA TYR A 365 21.50 2.90 -12.44
C TYR A 365 21.41 2.26 -13.83
N VAL A 366 21.75 3.04 -14.86
CA VAL A 366 21.98 2.57 -16.23
C VAL A 366 23.48 2.68 -16.56
N ASP A 367 24.07 1.59 -17.04
CA ASP A 367 25.48 1.58 -17.44
C ASP A 367 25.73 2.20 -18.83
N SER A 368 27.00 2.39 -19.21
CA SER A 368 27.39 2.99 -20.49
C SER A 368 26.99 2.17 -21.72
N THR A 369 26.57 0.92 -21.54
CA THR A 369 26.07 0.04 -22.61
C THR A 369 24.54 -0.01 -22.66
N GLY A 370 23.86 0.72 -21.78
CA GLY A 370 22.40 0.78 -21.69
C GLY A 370 21.77 -0.34 -20.87
N ASN A 371 22.54 -1.12 -20.10
CA ASN A 371 21.95 -2.09 -19.17
C ASN A 371 21.54 -1.40 -17.88
N ALA A 372 20.34 -1.70 -17.41
CA ALA A 372 19.80 -1.18 -16.17
C ALA A 372 19.96 -2.18 -15.01
N PHE A 373 20.24 -1.66 -13.82
CA PHE A 373 20.42 -2.46 -12.61
C PHE A 373 19.75 -1.81 -11.41
N LEU A 374 19.31 -2.66 -10.48
CA LEU A 374 18.88 -2.27 -9.14
C LEU A 374 19.84 -2.88 -8.11
N ILE A 375 20.22 -2.09 -7.11
CA ILE A 375 21.05 -2.48 -5.98
C ILE A 375 20.12 -2.74 -4.81
N SER A 376 20.10 -3.98 -4.30
CA SER A 376 19.32 -4.33 -3.11
C SER A 376 19.77 -3.51 -1.90
N LYS A 377 18.82 -2.88 -1.22
CA LYS A 377 19.01 -2.12 0.03
C LYS A 377 19.28 -3.04 1.22
N ASN A 378 19.09 -4.35 1.07
CA ASN A 378 19.36 -5.35 2.10
C ASN A 378 20.86 -5.64 2.24
N ASP A 379 21.48 -6.03 1.12
CA ASP A 379 22.82 -6.63 1.10
C ASP A 379 23.73 -6.07 -0.01
N GLY A 380 23.25 -5.10 -0.79
CA GLY A 380 23.99 -4.52 -1.91
C GLY A 380 24.06 -5.41 -3.15
N SER A 381 23.33 -6.55 -3.17
CA SER A 381 23.30 -7.43 -4.33
C SER A 381 22.74 -6.71 -5.56
N LEU A 382 23.32 -7.03 -6.72
CA LEU A 382 22.96 -6.38 -7.98
C LEU A 382 21.94 -7.21 -8.76
N HIS A 383 20.82 -6.60 -9.10
CA HIS A 383 19.73 -7.21 -9.87
C HIS A 383 19.65 -6.58 -11.26
N PRO A 384 19.84 -7.34 -12.34
CA PRO A 384 19.66 -6.82 -13.70
C PRO A 384 18.17 -6.58 -13.98
N LEU A 385 17.86 -5.36 -14.41
CA LEU A 385 16.51 -4.94 -14.79
C LEU A 385 16.31 -5.25 -16.28
N LYS A 386 15.48 -6.27 -16.55
CA LYS A 386 15.26 -6.76 -17.91
C LYS A 386 14.13 -5.98 -18.58
N PRO A 387 14.33 -5.51 -19.82
CA PRO A 387 13.25 -4.93 -20.61
C PRO A 387 12.09 -5.92 -20.83
N GLN A 388 10.92 -5.38 -21.15
CA GLN A 388 9.75 -6.16 -21.49
C GLN A 388 10.02 -7.03 -22.72
N PRO A 389 9.69 -8.34 -22.68
CA PRO A 389 9.72 -9.18 -23.86
C PRO A 389 8.78 -8.66 -24.96
N GLU A 390 9.05 -9.00 -26.22
CA GLU A 390 8.27 -8.54 -27.38
C GLU A 390 6.77 -8.90 -27.26
N VAL A 391 6.48 -10.06 -26.70
CA VAL A 391 5.09 -10.54 -26.48
C VAL A 391 4.28 -9.60 -25.58
N CYS A 392 4.94 -8.89 -24.67
CA CYS A 392 4.30 -7.93 -23.77
C CYS A 392 4.27 -6.52 -24.39
N SER A 393 5.33 -6.13 -25.11
CA SER A 393 5.52 -4.74 -25.56
C SER A 393 4.87 -4.39 -26.91
N ARG A 394 4.49 -5.40 -27.72
CA ARG A 394 3.91 -5.21 -29.08
C ARG A 394 2.47 -5.70 -29.22
N ASP A 395 1.81 -6.03 -28.12
CA ASP A 395 0.43 -6.50 -28.17
C ASP A 395 -0.53 -5.34 -28.48
N MET A 396 -1.42 -5.54 -29.47
CA MET A 396 -2.51 -4.62 -29.78
C MET A 396 -3.80 -4.98 -29.04
N ALA A 397 -3.89 -6.17 -28.43
CA ALA A 397 -5.06 -6.69 -27.74
C ALA A 397 -5.08 -6.37 -26.24
N HIS A 398 -3.91 -6.33 -25.57
CA HIS A 398 -3.81 -6.16 -24.11
C HIS A 398 -3.14 -4.84 -23.69
N GLN A 399 -3.23 -3.79 -24.50
CA GLN A 399 -2.62 -2.47 -24.20
C GLN A 399 -3.14 -1.83 -22.91
N ASN A 400 -4.33 -2.23 -22.47
CA ASN A 400 -4.99 -1.74 -21.28
C ASN A 400 -4.99 -2.77 -20.13
N VAL A 401 -4.13 -3.79 -20.16
CA VAL A 401 -4.03 -4.80 -19.09
C VAL A 401 -2.83 -4.49 -18.21
N SER A 402 -3.03 -4.43 -16.89
CA SER A 402 -1.95 -4.20 -15.96
C SER A 402 -0.99 -5.40 -15.89
N CYS A 403 0.29 -5.16 -15.59
CA CYS A 403 1.25 -6.25 -15.44
C CYS A 403 0.83 -7.23 -14.33
N SER A 404 0.24 -6.73 -13.24
CA SER A 404 -0.23 -7.56 -12.13
C SER A 404 -1.39 -8.49 -12.52
N ALA A 405 -2.27 -8.09 -13.46
CA ALA A 405 -3.31 -8.97 -13.98
C ALA A 405 -2.73 -10.25 -14.63
N CYS A 406 -1.56 -10.13 -15.29
CA CYS A 406 -0.88 -11.25 -15.95
C CYS A 406 0.05 -12.02 -15.01
N HIS A 407 0.78 -11.31 -14.16
CA HIS A 407 1.91 -11.85 -13.39
C HIS A 407 1.56 -12.26 -11.95
N SER A 408 0.39 -11.91 -11.41
CA SER A 408 -0.01 -12.34 -10.08
C SER A 408 -0.49 -13.79 -10.08
N SER A 409 0.26 -14.64 -9.38
CA SER A 409 -0.03 -16.08 -9.28
C SER A 409 -1.22 -16.42 -8.40
N TRP A 410 -1.47 -15.65 -7.33
CA TRP A 410 -2.62 -15.85 -6.45
C TRP A 410 -2.99 -14.55 -5.71
N THR A 411 -4.10 -14.58 -4.99
CA THR A 411 -4.52 -13.51 -4.09
C THR A 411 -5.32 -14.11 -2.95
N SER A 412 -5.30 -13.45 -1.80
CA SER A 412 -6.10 -13.85 -0.64
C SER A 412 -7.59 -13.58 -0.90
N ARG A 413 -8.44 -14.49 -0.43
CA ARG A 413 -9.91 -14.39 -0.51
C ARG A 413 -10.52 -14.65 0.86
N CYS A 414 -11.50 -13.83 1.19
CA CYS A 414 -12.35 -13.99 2.36
C CYS A 414 -13.81 -13.78 1.95
N ILE A 415 -14.67 -14.74 2.29
CA ILE A 415 -16.10 -14.70 1.96
C ILE A 415 -16.95 -14.98 3.19
N GLY A 416 -18.21 -14.53 3.15
CA GLY A 416 -19.19 -14.78 4.20
C GLY A 416 -18.85 -14.13 5.54
N CYS A 417 -18.43 -12.85 5.53
CA CYS A 417 -18.19 -12.11 6.76
C CYS A 417 -19.51 -11.63 7.39
N HIS A 418 -19.63 -11.74 8.71
CA HIS A 418 -20.74 -11.18 9.47
C HIS A 418 -20.22 -10.38 10.66
N ASN A 419 -20.72 -9.15 10.81
CA ASN A 419 -20.39 -8.25 11.90
C ASN A 419 -21.60 -7.99 12.80
N GLN A 420 -21.42 -8.24 14.10
CA GLN A 420 -22.42 -7.97 15.12
C GLN A 420 -21.77 -7.31 16.34
N PHE A 421 -22.46 -6.34 16.94
CA PHE A 421 -22.01 -5.70 18.16
C PHE A 421 -22.49 -6.47 19.40
N ASP A 422 -21.53 -6.96 20.18
CA ASP A 422 -21.79 -7.54 21.50
C ASP A 422 -21.62 -6.47 22.56
N ALA A 423 -22.72 -5.87 23.01
CA ALA A 423 -22.73 -4.86 24.07
C ALA A 423 -22.35 -5.41 25.46
N ASN A 424 -22.34 -6.73 25.65
CA ASN A 424 -22.06 -7.38 26.92
C ASN A 424 -20.62 -7.83 27.06
N GLU A 425 -19.81 -7.81 25.99
CA GLU A 425 -18.38 -8.13 26.03
C GLU A 425 -17.69 -7.30 27.14
N PRO A 426 -17.31 -7.92 28.28
CA PRO A 426 -16.89 -7.18 29.45
C PRO A 426 -15.46 -6.64 29.32
N ARG A 427 -14.68 -7.15 28.36
CA ARG A 427 -13.26 -6.83 28.21
C ARG A 427 -12.87 -6.68 26.74
N ALA A 428 -13.62 -5.85 26.04
CA ALA A 428 -13.25 -5.35 24.72
C ALA A 428 -11.96 -4.53 24.79
N PHE A 429 -11.24 -4.39 23.68
CA PHE A 429 -10.02 -3.58 23.63
C PHE A 429 -10.14 -2.54 22.51
N ASP A 430 -10.13 -1.25 22.88
CA ASP A 430 -10.10 -0.14 21.92
C ASP A 430 -8.68 -0.04 21.33
N LEU A 431 -8.56 -0.33 20.04
CA LEU A 431 -7.28 -0.37 19.33
C LEU A 431 -6.70 1.02 19.08
N LEU A 432 -7.49 2.09 19.12
CA LEU A 432 -7.00 3.46 18.94
C LEU A 432 -6.43 3.99 20.25
N ASP A 433 -7.20 3.90 21.33
CA ASP A 433 -6.80 4.43 22.64
C ASP A 433 -5.95 3.44 23.45
N LYS A 434 -5.83 2.18 22.99
CA LYS A 434 -5.09 1.08 23.63
C LYS A 434 -5.56 0.80 25.05
N THR A 435 -6.87 0.80 25.27
CA THR A 435 -7.47 0.57 26.60
C THR A 435 -8.58 -0.47 26.56
N TYR A 436 -8.78 -1.16 27.69
CA TYR A 436 -9.91 -2.07 27.84
C TYR A 436 -11.20 -1.28 28.06
N VAL A 437 -12.23 -1.63 27.29
CA VAL A 437 -13.57 -1.03 27.32
C VAL A 437 -14.63 -2.14 27.38
N LYS A 438 -15.90 -1.74 27.50
CA LYS A 438 -17.04 -2.66 27.41
C LYS A 438 -17.69 -2.54 26.03
N GLY A 439 -18.09 -3.67 25.47
CA GLY A 439 -18.80 -3.76 24.21
C GLY A 439 -17.86 -3.78 23.01
N GLN A 440 -18.09 -4.68 22.06
CA GLN A 440 -17.21 -4.88 20.91
C GLN A 440 -17.97 -5.33 19.66
N TRP A 441 -17.57 -4.82 18.50
CA TRP A 441 -17.89 -5.44 17.21
C TRP A 441 -17.14 -6.76 17.04
N LYS A 442 -17.88 -7.84 16.85
CA LYS A 442 -17.35 -9.18 16.57
C LYS A 442 -17.50 -9.48 15.09
N GLU A 443 -16.39 -9.86 14.48
CA GLU A 443 -16.33 -10.36 13.11
C GLU A 443 -16.36 -11.89 13.12
N TYR A 444 -17.22 -12.45 12.30
CA TYR A 444 -17.27 -13.87 12.00
C TYR A 444 -16.94 -14.05 10.52
N VAL A 445 -16.12 -15.04 10.19
CA VAL A 445 -15.71 -15.34 8.82
C VAL A 445 -16.11 -16.77 8.48
N ALA A 446 -16.68 -16.98 7.30
CA ALA A 446 -17.01 -18.31 6.81
C ALA A 446 -15.79 -19.04 6.25
N GLU A 447 -15.00 -18.38 5.40
CA GLU A 447 -13.86 -19.01 4.73
C GLU A 447 -12.71 -18.03 4.45
N PHE A 448 -11.48 -18.50 4.69
CA PHE A 448 -10.25 -17.94 4.11
C PHE A 448 -9.68 -18.91 3.08
N SER A 449 -9.42 -18.40 1.87
CA SER A 449 -8.83 -19.18 0.80
C SER A 449 -7.95 -18.30 -0.11
N SER A 450 -7.45 -18.89 -1.19
CA SER A 450 -6.69 -18.19 -2.21
C SER A 450 -7.05 -18.70 -3.59
N SER A 451 -7.07 -17.80 -4.57
CA SER A 451 -7.13 -18.18 -5.98
C SER A 451 -6.36 -17.18 -6.81
N GLN A 452 -6.30 -17.42 -8.12
CA GLN A 452 -6.01 -16.37 -9.06
C GLN A 452 -7.00 -15.20 -8.89
N PRO A 453 -6.56 -13.93 -8.96
CA PRO A 453 -7.44 -12.78 -8.81
C PRO A 453 -8.53 -12.73 -9.89
N ALA A 454 -9.70 -12.26 -9.48
CA ALA A 454 -10.70 -11.70 -10.38
C ALA A 454 -10.11 -10.46 -11.09
N LEU A 455 -10.68 -10.07 -12.22
CA LEU A 455 -10.24 -8.91 -12.97
C LEU A 455 -11.38 -7.89 -13.05
N GLY A 456 -11.03 -6.62 -12.89
CA GLY A 456 -11.95 -5.48 -13.00
C GLY A 456 -11.38 -4.39 -13.87
N VAL A 457 -12.21 -3.39 -14.17
CA VAL A 457 -11.87 -2.24 -15.00
C VAL A 457 -11.77 -1.00 -14.11
N ARG A 458 -10.59 -0.40 -14.06
CA ARG A 458 -10.38 0.95 -13.54
C ARG A 458 -10.56 1.97 -14.66
N GLU A 459 -11.34 3.00 -14.41
CA GLU A 459 -11.62 4.08 -15.33
C GLU A 459 -10.99 5.37 -14.82
N HIS A 460 -10.01 5.91 -15.53
CA HIS A 460 -9.33 7.15 -15.15
C HIS A 460 -9.05 8.01 -16.39
N ASP A 461 -9.49 9.27 -16.38
CA ASP A 461 -9.31 10.24 -17.46
C ASP A 461 -9.69 9.71 -18.86
N GLY A 462 -10.77 8.94 -18.95
CA GLY A 462 -11.24 8.34 -20.20
C GLY A 462 -10.36 7.19 -20.73
N LYS A 463 -9.40 6.72 -19.93
CA LYS A 463 -8.64 5.49 -20.16
C LYS A 463 -9.13 4.40 -19.22
N ASN A 464 -9.16 3.18 -19.74
CA ASN A 464 -9.50 2.00 -18.96
C ASN A 464 -8.25 1.17 -18.72
N SER A 465 -8.16 0.55 -17.55
CA SER A 465 -7.09 -0.36 -17.13
C SER A 465 -7.74 -1.61 -16.54
N ILE A 466 -7.32 -2.80 -16.97
CA ILE A 466 -7.75 -4.08 -16.41
C ILE A 466 -6.79 -4.46 -15.29
N GLU A 467 -7.31 -4.56 -14.07
CA GLU A 467 -6.52 -4.76 -12.85
C GLU A 467 -7.05 -5.93 -12.02
N PRO A 468 -6.19 -6.59 -11.21
CA PRO A 468 -6.64 -7.55 -10.21
C PRO A 468 -7.65 -6.94 -9.24
N ALA A 469 -8.69 -7.71 -8.95
CA ALA A 469 -9.70 -7.43 -7.96
C ALA A 469 -9.72 -8.55 -6.90
N ILE A 470 -9.98 -8.17 -5.66
CA ILE A 470 -10.22 -9.10 -4.56
C ILE A 470 -11.56 -8.81 -3.90
N PRO A 471 -12.20 -9.80 -3.26
CA PRO A 471 -13.28 -9.54 -2.33
C PRO A 471 -12.77 -8.59 -1.25
N GLY A 472 -13.26 -7.35 -1.26
CA GLY A 472 -12.97 -6.37 -0.21
C GLY A 472 -13.92 -6.56 0.96
N MET A 473 -15.21 -6.64 0.65
CA MET A 473 -16.30 -6.88 1.60
C MET A 473 -17.34 -7.79 0.93
N ILE A 474 -17.54 -9.00 1.46
CA ILE A 474 -18.75 -9.80 1.23
C ILE A 474 -19.31 -10.03 2.62
N LEU A 475 -20.16 -9.11 3.03
CA LEU A 475 -20.30 -8.72 4.42
C LEU A 475 -21.76 -8.42 4.76
N THR A 476 -22.24 -8.99 5.85
CA THR A 476 -23.48 -8.57 6.52
C THR A 476 -23.16 -7.82 7.82
N ILE A 477 -23.75 -6.64 8.02
CA ILE A 477 -23.59 -5.84 9.26
C ILE A 477 -24.94 -5.73 9.96
N ASP A 478 -25.04 -6.23 11.20
CA ASP A 478 -26.18 -5.99 12.08
C ASP A 478 -25.97 -4.68 12.86
N LYS A 479 -26.33 -3.54 12.25
CA LYS A 479 -26.29 -2.22 12.88
C LYS A 479 -27.29 -2.09 14.02
N GLY A 480 -28.38 -2.86 13.97
CA GLY A 480 -29.39 -2.90 15.03
C GLY A 480 -28.80 -3.34 16.37
N SER A 481 -27.87 -4.29 16.38
CA SER A 481 -27.18 -4.75 17.59
C SER A 481 -26.46 -3.62 18.34
N PHE A 482 -25.88 -2.65 17.64
CA PHE A 482 -25.17 -1.51 18.24
C PHE A 482 -26.09 -0.60 19.07
N VAL A 483 -27.35 -0.45 18.65
CA VAL A 483 -28.38 0.33 19.36
C VAL A 483 -29.25 -0.53 20.29
N GLY A 484 -28.84 -1.78 20.56
CA GLY A 484 -29.54 -2.70 21.46
C GLY A 484 -30.81 -3.31 20.87
N LYS A 485 -30.95 -3.32 19.53
CA LYS A 485 -32.05 -3.96 18.80
C LYS A 485 -31.49 -4.90 17.71
N PRO A 486 -30.91 -6.05 18.10
CA PRO A 486 -30.35 -7.00 17.14
C PRO A 486 -31.33 -7.37 16.04
N ASP A 487 -30.80 -7.62 14.85
CA ASP A 487 -31.55 -8.05 13.65
C ASP A 487 -32.57 -7.05 13.10
N THR A 488 -32.67 -5.83 13.66
CA THR A 488 -33.65 -4.82 13.22
C THR A 488 -33.13 -3.87 12.13
N ASP A 489 -31.81 -3.75 11.97
CA ASP A 489 -31.15 -2.96 10.93
C ASP A 489 -29.94 -3.75 10.43
N VAL A 490 -30.17 -4.62 9.45
CA VAL A 490 -29.15 -5.48 8.84
C VAL A 490 -28.92 -5.03 7.41
N SER A 491 -27.66 -4.78 7.06
CA SER A 491 -27.27 -4.46 5.67
C SER A 491 -26.30 -5.50 5.13
N PHE A 492 -26.43 -5.79 3.84
CA PHE A 492 -25.51 -6.65 3.09
C PHE A 492 -24.74 -5.82 2.06
N HIS A 493 -23.43 -6.04 1.98
CA HIS A 493 -22.53 -5.34 1.06
C HIS A 493 -21.63 -6.34 0.35
N ARG A 494 -21.55 -6.21 -0.98
CA ARG A 494 -20.64 -6.95 -1.85
C ARG A 494 -19.78 -5.97 -2.64
N LEU A 495 -18.62 -5.64 -2.08
CA LEU A 495 -17.67 -4.67 -2.64
C LEU A 495 -16.33 -5.33 -2.92
N TYR A 496 -15.87 -5.27 -4.16
CA TYR A 496 -14.51 -5.68 -4.51
C TYR A 496 -13.56 -4.49 -4.52
N ALA A 497 -12.33 -4.73 -4.11
CA ALA A 497 -11.28 -3.73 -4.12
C ALA A 497 -10.29 -4.04 -5.26
N PRO A 498 -9.82 -3.03 -6.01
CA PRO A 498 -8.64 -3.21 -6.83
C PRO A 498 -7.45 -3.49 -5.91
N ASN A 499 -6.53 -4.33 -6.35
CA ASN A 499 -5.43 -4.79 -5.50
C ASN A 499 -4.15 -4.99 -6.31
N SER A 500 -2.99 -4.70 -5.71
CA SER A 500 -1.71 -5.25 -6.13
C SER A 500 -1.43 -6.49 -5.28
N PRO A 501 -1.57 -7.74 -5.80
CA PRO A 501 -1.52 -8.92 -4.95
C PRO A 501 -0.17 -9.18 -4.27
N HIS A 502 0.93 -8.62 -4.80
CA HIS A 502 2.31 -8.89 -4.35
C HIS A 502 2.66 -10.39 -4.37
N THR A 503 2.22 -11.10 -5.41
CA THR A 503 2.52 -12.52 -5.65
C THR A 503 3.07 -12.69 -7.07
N THR A 504 3.89 -11.76 -7.52
CA THR A 504 4.37 -11.62 -8.90
C THR A 504 5.25 -12.80 -9.27
N THR A 505 5.02 -13.40 -10.44
CA THR A 505 5.81 -14.52 -10.94
C THR A 505 6.36 -14.28 -12.33
N LYS A 506 7.42 -15.02 -12.69
CA LYS A 506 7.98 -14.98 -14.05
C LYS A 506 7.00 -15.54 -15.07
N GLU A 507 6.29 -16.58 -14.68
CA GLU A 507 5.24 -17.20 -15.47
C GLU A 507 3.99 -16.32 -15.43
N VAL A 508 3.38 -16.11 -16.59
CA VAL A 508 2.07 -15.46 -16.71
C VAL A 508 0.97 -16.51 -16.72
N ARG A 509 -0.25 -16.12 -16.33
CA ARG A 509 -1.42 -16.98 -16.52
C ARG A 509 -1.71 -17.24 -18.01
N ASP A 510 -2.28 -18.40 -18.30
CA ASP A 510 -2.67 -18.77 -19.66
C ASP A 510 -3.88 -17.97 -20.16
N CYS A 511 -4.15 -17.99 -21.48
CA CYS A 511 -5.24 -17.22 -22.05
C CYS A 511 -6.61 -17.66 -21.50
N LYS A 512 -6.78 -18.95 -21.16
CA LYS A 512 -8.06 -19.48 -20.65
C LYS A 512 -8.35 -18.98 -19.23
N SER A 513 -7.31 -18.76 -18.42
CA SER A 513 -7.41 -18.18 -17.09
C SER A 513 -8.05 -16.79 -17.10
N CYS A 514 -7.90 -16.00 -18.17
CA CYS A 514 -8.60 -14.72 -18.30
C CYS A 514 -9.92 -14.84 -19.08
N HIS A 515 -9.91 -15.55 -20.20
CA HIS A 515 -11.00 -15.50 -21.18
C HIS A 515 -12.08 -16.59 -21.00
N ALA A 516 -11.83 -17.58 -20.15
CA ALA A 516 -12.71 -18.74 -19.97
C ALA A 516 -12.75 -19.27 -18.52
N ASN A 517 -12.35 -18.46 -17.55
CA ASN A 517 -12.42 -18.80 -16.13
C ASN A 517 -13.49 -17.94 -15.44
N SER A 518 -14.43 -18.58 -14.76
CA SER A 518 -15.55 -17.88 -14.11
C SER A 518 -15.09 -16.93 -13.01
N ALA A 519 -14.13 -17.35 -12.19
CA ALA A 519 -13.63 -16.54 -11.07
C ALA A 519 -12.87 -15.31 -11.57
N ALA A 520 -12.04 -15.45 -12.61
CA ALA A 520 -11.34 -14.33 -13.23
C ALA A 520 -12.30 -13.29 -13.82
N LEU A 521 -13.43 -13.74 -14.39
CA LEU A 521 -14.47 -12.87 -14.96
C LEU A 521 -15.44 -12.30 -13.90
N GLY A 522 -15.30 -12.71 -12.62
CA GLY A 522 -16.12 -12.22 -11.51
C GLY A 522 -17.41 -12.99 -11.25
N PHE A 523 -17.65 -14.13 -11.91
CA PHE A 523 -18.85 -14.96 -11.69
C PHE A 523 -18.78 -15.85 -10.45
N GLY A 524 -17.64 -15.83 -9.75
CA GLY A 524 -17.35 -16.77 -8.66
C GLY A 524 -16.73 -18.07 -9.16
N MET A 525 -16.37 -18.92 -8.22
CA MET A 525 -15.85 -20.26 -8.48
C MET A 525 -16.95 -21.14 -9.06
N GLY A 526 -16.57 -22.04 -9.96
CA GLY A 526 -17.50 -22.94 -10.62
C GLY A 526 -17.00 -23.43 -11.96
N SER A 527 -17.87 -24.16 -12.65
CA SER A 527 -17.60 -24.70 -13.98
C SER A 527 -18.17 -23.77 -15.04
N LEU A 528 -17.32 -23.35 -16.00
CA LEU A 528 -17.72 -22.55 -17.14
C LEU A 528 -17.45 -23.35 -18.42
N VAL A 529 -18.52 -23.87 -19.03
CA VAL A 529 -18.45 -24.82 -20.14
C VAL A 529 -18.99 -24.18 -21.41
N TYR A 530 -18.22 -24.28 -22.49
CA TYR A 530 -18.69 -23.91 -23.82
C TYR A 530 -19.31 -25.14 -24.50
N ASP A 531 -20.64 -25.13 -24.65
CA ASP A 531 -21.42 -26.21 -25.25
C ASP A 531 -21.80 -25.84 -26.69
N ILE A 532 -21.65 -26.80 -27.60
CA ILE A 532 -21.96 -26.64 -29.03
C ILE A 532 -23.05 -27.64 -29.38
N LYS A 533 -24.25 -27.15 -29.64
CA LYS A 533 -25.42 -27.95 -30.04
C LYS A 533 -26.02 -27.41 -31.32
N GLU A 534 -26.23 -28.30 -32.30
CA GLU A 534 -26.89 -27.98 -33.58
C GLU A 534 -26.28 -26.78 -34.33
N GLY A 535 -24.96 -26.57 -34.19
CA GLY A 535 -24.26 -25.44 -34.82
C GLY A 535 -24.30 -24.13 -34.03
N ASN A 536 -24.91 -24.12 -32.84
CA ASN A 536 -24.95 -22.98 -31.93
C ASN A 536 -24.04 -23.21 -30.71
N GLY A 537 -23.16 -22.25 -30.44
CA GLY A 537 -22.30 -22.24 -29.27
C GLY A 537 -22.92 -21.44 -28.13
N THR A 538 -22.93 -21.99 -26.92
CA THR A 538 -23.46 -21.33 -25.72
C THR A 538 -22.55 -21.58 -24.53
N TRP A 539 -22.34 -20.56 -23.71
CA TRP A 539 -21.66 -20.70 -22.43
C TRP A 539 -22.63 -21.06 -21.32
N ILE A 540 -22.28 -22.07 -20.52
CA ILE A 540 -23.04 -22.54 -19.37
C ILE A 540 -22.16 -22.39 -18.15
N PHE A 541 -22.63 -21.61 -17.18
CA PHE A 541 -21.99 -21.46 -15.88
C PHE A 541 -22.75 -22.25 -14.81
N THR A 542 -22.03 -23.08 -14.06
CA THR A 542 -22.53 -23.76 -12.86
C THR A 542 -21.68 -23.32 -11.67
N PRO A 543 -22.23 -22.55 -10.72
CA PRO A 543 -21.48 -22.07 -9.57
C PRO A 543 -21.12 -23.20 -8.61
N GLU A 544 -19.99 -23.06 -7.93
CA GLU A 544 -19.57 -23.95 -6.83
C GLU A 544 -20.33 -23.64 -5.54
N TYR A 545 -20.53 -22.36 -5.25
CA TYR A 545 -21.25 -21.89 -4.07
C TYR A 545 -22.74 -21.69 -4.34
N ALA A 546 -23.53 -21.82 -3.27
CA ALA A 546 -24.96 -21.52 -3.31
C ALA A 546 -25.21 -20.02 -3.55
N LEU A 547 -26.40 -19.70 -4.06
CA LEU A 547 -26.84 -18.33 -4.24
C LEU A 547 -27.11 -17.70 -2.87
N ASN A 548 -26.57 -16.51 -2.65
CA ASN A 548 -26.77 -15.73 -1.45
C ASN A 548 -28.19 -15.10 -1.48
N PRO A 549 -28.97 -15.21 -0.41
CA PRO A 549 -30.35 -14.73 -0.39
C PRO A 549 -30.48 -13.19 -0.49
N ASN A 550 -29.41 -12.43 -0.26
CA ASN A 550 -29.45 -10.97 -0.30
C ASN A 550 -29.42 -10.41 -1.73
N ASP A 551 -28.79 -11.12 -2.67
CA ASP A 551 -28.54 -10.61 -4.03
C ASP A 551 -28.66 -11.64 -5.16
N ASP A 552 -28.97 -12.90 -4.84
CA ASP A 552 -29.11 -14.01 -5.79
C ASP A 552 -27.82 -14.28 -6.61
N LEU A 553 -26.65 -13.91 -6.07
CA LEU A 553 -25.34 -14.24 -6.62
C LEU A 553 -24.69 -15.40 -5.84
N PRO A 554 -23.85 -16.24 -6.48
CA PRO A 554 -23.02 -17.17 -5.74
C PRO A 554 -22.25 -16.46 -4.62
N GLU A 555 -22.08 -17.10 -3.47
CA GLU A 555 -21.49 -16.49 -2.27
C GLU A 555 -20.19 -15.73 -2.55
N ASP A 556 -19.38 -16.24 -3.48
CA ASP A 556 -18.05 -15.77 -3.80
C ASP A 556 -17.96 -15.00 -5.14
N ALA A 557 -19.09 -14.74 -5.78
CA ALA A 557 -19.17 -13.99 -7.02
C ALA A 557 -19.11 -12.48 -6.78
N TRP A 558 -18.64 -11.74 -7.78
CA TRP A 558 -18.76 -10.29 -7.85
C TRP A 558 -20.00 -9.87 -8.63
N ILE A 559 -20.30 -10.59 -9.72
CA ILE A 559 -21.30 -10.21 -10.72
C ILE A 559 -22.07 -11.43 -11.25
N PRO A 560 -23.30 -11.24 -11.76
CA PRO A 560 -24.03 -12.32 -12.40
C PRO A 560 -23.43 -12.69 -13.75
N PHE A 561 -23.59 -13.96 -14.13
CA PHE A 561 -23.20 -14.46 -15.45
C PHE A 561 -24.08 -13.86 -16.55
N LEU A 562 -23.49 -13.03 -17.42
CA LEU A 562 -24.12 -12.44 -18.62
C LEU A 562 -25.46 -11.73 -18.36
N LYS A 563 -25.58 -11.08 -17.21
CA LYS A 563 -26.72 -10.21 -16.88
C LYS A 563 -26.23 -8.83 -16.50
N ASP A 564 -27.03 -7.82 -16.81
CA ASP A 564 -26.76 -6.46 -16.38
C ASP A 564 -26.87 -6.34 -14.86
N ILE A 565 -25.98 -5.53 -14.29
CA ILE A 565 -26.03 -5.13 -12.90
C ILE A 565 -26.82 -3.82 -12.84
N ASN A 566 -27.67 -3.68 -11.82
CA ASN A 566 -28.32 -2.40 -11.58
C ASN A 566 -27.26 -1.32 -11.34
N LYS A 567 -27.32 -0.21 -12.09
CA LYS A 567 -26.36 0.90 -12.02
C LYS A 567 -26.35 1.59 -10.65
N ASP A 568 -27.41 1.45 -9.88
CA ASP A 568 -27.51 2.00 -8.53
C ASP A 568 -26.78 1.13 -7.49
N VAL A 569 -26.36 -0.10 -7.85
CA VAL A 569 -25.63 -1.00 -6.95
C VAL A 569 -24.15 -0.66 -6.99
N VAL A 570 -23.64 -0.19 -5.85
CA VAL A 570 -22.20 -0.04 -5.63
C VAL A 570 -21.61 -1.41 -5.35
N ASN A 571 -20.65 -1.82 -6.18
CA ASN A 571 -20.02 -3.13 -6.13
C ASN A 571 -18.50 -3.04 -5.97
N SER A 572 -17.96 -1.85 -5.72
CA SER A 572 -16.54 -1.65 -5.46
C SER A 572 -16.29 -0.67 -4.33
N THR A 573 -15.15 -0.81 -3.66
CA THR A 573 -14.62 0.15 -2.69
C THR A 573 -14.04 1.40 -3.34
N ARG A 574 -14.03 1.50 -4.68
CA ARG A 574 -13.62 2.67 -5.46
C ARG A 574 -14.72 3.06 -6.44
N THR A 575 -15.03 4.33 -6.55
CA THR A 575 -16.02 4.83 -7.53
C THR A 575 -15.55 4.71 -8.98
N VAL A 576 -14.23 4.63 -9.18
CA VAL A 576 -13.58 4.50 -10.51
C VAL A 576 -13.22 3.06 -10.86
N PHE A 577 -13.60 2.07 -10.05
CA PHE A 577 -13.34 0.66 -10.31
C PHE A 577 -14.63 -0.12 -10.39
N ARG A 578 -14.77 -0.96 -11.41
CA ARG A 578 -16.00 -1.71 -11.64
C ARG A 578 -15.69 -3.10 -12.21
N PRO A 579 -16.63 -4.05 -12.12
CA PRO A 579 -16.50 -5.30 -12.85
C PRO A 579 -16.68 -5.10 -14.35
N PHE A 580 -16.45 -6.18 -15.11
CA PHE A 580 -16.78 -6.21 -16.53
C PHE A 580 -18.28 -6.06 -16.76
N ASN A 581 -18.66 -5.16 -17.67
CA ASN A 581 -20.03 -5.08 -18.16
C ASN A 581 -20.34 -6.26 -19.10
N VAL A 582 -21.62 -6.44 -19.46
CA VAL A 582 -22.06 -7.60 -20.27
C VAL A 582 -21.36 -7.66 -21.63
N GLU A 583 -21.10 -6.53 -22.27
CA GLU A 583 -20.40 -6.51 -23.57
C GLU A 583 -18.93 -6.90 -23.45
N GLU A 584 -18.25 -6.44 -22.40
CA GLU A 584 -16.88 -6.86 -22.06
C GLU A 584 -16.85 -8.36 -21.72
N GLN A 585 -17.81 -8.87 -20.94
CA GLN A 585 -17.95 -10.30 -20.66
C GLN A 585 -18.12 -11.12 -21.95
N LYS A 586 -19.02 -10.71 -22.84
CA LYS A 586 -19.24 -11.36 -24.15
C LYS A 586 -17.97 -11.35 -24.99
N GLN A 587 -17.25 -10.23 -25.02
CA GLN A 587 -15.98 -10.12 -25.75
C GLN A 587 -14.91 -11.07 -25.19
N MET A 588 -14.79 -11.17 -23.86
CA MET A 588 -13.87 -12.09 -23.20
C MET A 588 -14.22 -13.55 -23.53
N LEU A 589 -15.49 -13.91 -23.40
CA LEU A 589 -16.00 -15.26 -23.67
C LEU A 589 -15.96 -15.64 -25.16
N LEU A 590 -16.02 -14.67 -26.07
CA LEU A 590 -15.80 -14.88 -27.50
C LEU A 590 -14.37 -15.35 -27.77
N VAL A 591 -13.37 -14.73 -27.13
CA VAL A 591 -11.98 -15.21 -27.19
C VAL A 591 -11.86 -16.55 -26.48
N GLY A 592 -12.54 -16.73 -25.34
CA GLY A 592 -12.65 -18.00 -24.61
C GLY A 592 -13.13 -19.16 -25.49
N ALA A 593 -14.07 -18.90 -26.41
CA ALA A 593 -14.62 -19.90 -27.32
C ALA A 593 -13.57 -20.33 -28.35
N CYS A 594 -12.80 -19.37 -28.89
CA CYS A 594 -11.67 -19.66 -29.78
C CYS A 594 -10.64 -20.56 -29.08
N LEU A 595 -10.36 -20.32 -27.79
CA LEU A 595 -9.40 -21.09 -26.99
C LEU A 595 -9.85 -22.54 -26.70
N GLN A 596 -11.12 -22.89 -26.96
CA GLN A 596 -11.56 -24.29 -26.90
C GLN A 596 -10.95 -25.14 -28.02
N CYS A 597 -10.62 -24.52 -29.16
CA CYS A 597 -10.03 -25.21 -30.31
C CYS A 597 -8.57 -24.79 -30.59
N HIS A 598 -8.17 -23.61 -30.13
CA HIS A 598 -6.84 -23.05 -30.38
C HIS A 598 -6.00 -23.00 -29.11
N LYS A 599 -4.76 -23.47 -29.20
CA LYS A 599 -3.75 -23.23 -28.16
C LYS A 599 -3.33 -21.76 -28.15
N ASP A 600 -2.89 -21.28 -27.00
CA ASP A 600 -2.43 -19.91 -26.76
C ASP A 600 -1.34 -19.47 -27.75
N ASP A 601 -0.42 -20.38 -28.10
CA ASP A 601 0.70 -20.13 -29.02
C ASP A 601 0.36 -20.40 -30.49
N SER A 602 -0.90 -20.71 -30.81
CA SER A 602 -1.34 -21.00 -32.17
C SER A 602 -1.22 -19.78 -33.08
N LYS A 603 -1.15 -20.04 -34.40
CA LYS A 603 -1.09 -18.98 -35.41
C LYS A 603 -2.25 -17.99 -35.30
N VAL A 604 -3.45 -18.48 -34.98
CA VAL A 604 -4.66 -17.65 -34.86
C VAL A 604 -4.57 -16.72 -33.65
N MET A 605 -4.14 -17.24 -32.50
CA MET A 605 -3.97 -16.44 -31.29
C MET A 605 -2.83 -15.41 -31.44
N LYS A 606 -1.67 -15.80 -31.99
CA LYS A 606 -0.58 -14.86 -32.29
C LYS A 606 -1.00 -13.74 -33.25
N GLN A 607 -1.83 -14.04 -34.26
CA GLN A 607 -2.39 -13.02 -35.14
C GLN A 607 -3.40 -12.11 -34.43
N THR A 608 -4.14 -12.65 -33.45
CA THR A 608 -5.08 -11.88 -32.63
C THR A 608 -4.33 -10.87 -31.76
N LEU A 609 -3.21 -11.25 -31.16
CA LEU A 609 -2.34 -10.34 -30.39
C LEU A 609 -1.74 -9.25 -31.31
N ALA A 610 -1.23 -9.64 -32.49
CA ALA A 610 -0.56 -8.71 -33.40
C ALA A 610 -1.50 -7.71 -34.10
N TYR A 611 -2.72 -8.11 -34.42
CA TYR A 611 -3.63 -7.32 -35.28
C TYR A 611 -5.00 -7.04 -34.64
N GLY A 612 -5.24 -7.53 -33.43
CA GLY A 612 -6.54 -7.50 -32.76
C GLY A 612 -7.51 -8.58 -33.26
N LEU A 613 -8.66 -8.67 -32.59
CA LEU A 613 -9.68 -9.70 -32.84
C LEU A 613 -10.45 -9.49 -34.16
N LYS A 614 -10.76 -8.24 -34.53
CA LYS A 614 -11.62 -7.93 -35.69
C LYS A 614 -11.08 -8.50 -37.03
N PRO A 615 -9.78 -8.37 -37.36
CA PRO A 615 -9.25 -8.96 -38.59
C PRO A 615 -9.27 -10.49 -38.62
N VAL A 616 -9.14 -11.13 -37.45
CA VAL A 616 -9.15 -12.59 -37.32
C VAL A 616 -10.56 -13.14 -37.50
N LEU A 617 -11.59 -12.48 -36.96
CA LEU A 617 -12.99 -12.86 -37.14
C LEU A 617 -13.43 -12.87 -38.61
N LYS A 618 -12.80 -12.09 -39.49
CA LYS A 618 -13.09 -12.11 -40.94
C LYS A 618 -12.58 -13.37 -41.66
N LYS A 619 -11.77 -14.20 -40.99
CA LYS A 619 -11.11 -15.38 -41.56
C LYS A 619 -11.60 -16.69 -40.94
N ILE A 620 -12.72 -16.67 -40.19
CA ILE A 620 -13.28 -17.85 -39.56
C ILE A 620 -13.75 -18.88 -40.62
N THR A 621 -13.58 -20.15 -40.29
CA THR A 621 -14.05 -21.25 -41.14
C THR A 621 -15.47 -21.65 -40.73
N LYS A 622 -16.17 -22.42 -41.58
CA LYS A 622 -17.49 -22.99 -41.23
C LYS A 622 -17.45 -23.94 -40.02
N ALA A 623 -16.27 -24.44 -39.64
CA ALA A 623 -16.08 -25.28 -38.47
C ALA A 623 -15.98 -24.46 -37.16
N CYS A 624 -15.76 -23.14 -37.26
CA CYS A 624 -15.70 -22.25 -36.10
C CYS A 624 -17.11 -21.85 -35.70
N ILE A 625 -17.62 -22.42 -34.62
CA ILE A 625 -18.92 -22.07 -34.04
C ILE A 625 -18.67 -21.08 -32.93
N LEU A 626 -19.13 -19.84 -33.13
CA LEU A 626 -18.98 -18.73 -32.18
C LEU A 626 -20.17 -18.70 -31.21
N PRO A 627 -19.99 -18.12 -30.01
CA PRO A 627 -21.09 -17.96 -29.06
C PRO A 627 -22.20 -17.11 -29.68
N HIS A 628 -23.45 -17.46 -29.38
CA HIS A 628 -24.59 -16.65 -29.78
C HIS A 628 -24.59 -15.35 -28.96
N ASN A 629 -24.59 -14.19 -29.65
CA ASN A 629 -24.58 -12.87 -29.03
C ASN A 629 -25.85 -12.54 -28.25
#